data_AF-A0A940RUX1-F1
#
_entry.id   AF-A0A940RUX1-F1
#
_cell.length_a   1.000
_cell.length_b   1.000
_cell.length_c   1.000
_cell.angle_alpha   90.00
_cell.angle_beta   90.00
_cell.angle_gamma   90.00
#
_symmetry.space_group_name_H-M   'P 1'
#
loop_
_entity.id
_entity.type
_entity.pdbx_description
1 polymer ?
#
loop_
_entity_poly.entity_id
_entity_poly.type
_entity_poly.pdbx_seq_one_letter_code
_entity_poly.pdbx_strand_id
1 'polypeptide(L)'
;MHRSQRFRTLFARLPGLVLLLASTTAPAADFHDWAPAPPMGWNSWDAFGTTVTEQQIHEQAEVMATRLKPHGWQYLTVDIQWYQPTSRGHSYEVGARLTMDGYGRLQPAPEKFPSAADGHGFRPLADHVHAQGLKFGIHMMRGIPRQAVERNTPVLGTSYRAADIADRTSTCPWNPDMYGVDMSKPGAMAGWA
;
A
#
# COMPACT_ATOMS: atom_id res chain seq x y z
N MET A 1 -79.44 28.33 -31.91
CA MET A 1 -78.43 28.73 -32.92
C MET A 1 -77.04 28.62 -32.30
N HIS A 2 -76.22 27.71 -32.84
CA HIS A 2 -74.92 27.28 -32.30
C HIS A 2 -73.87 28.40 -32.26
N ARG A 3 -73.13 28.50 -31.15
CA ARG A 3 -71.82 29.17 -31.10
C ARG A 3 -70.80 28.22 -30.45
N SER A 4 -69.94 27.65 -31.28
CA SER A 4 -68.82 26.79 -30.88
C SER A 4 -67.75 27.58 -30.12
N GLN A 5 -67.46 27.22 -28.87
CA GLN A 5 -66.29 27.73 -28.16
C GLN A 5 -65.11 26.79 -28.41
N ARG A 6 -64.05 27.31 -29.02
CA ARG A 6 -62.77 26.61 -29.23
C ARG A 6 -61.97 26.68 -27.93
N PHE A 7 -61.76 25.55 -27.26
CA PHE A 7 -60.81 25.43 -26.15
C PHE A 7 -59.38 25.56 -26.71
N ARG A 8 -58.66 26.60 -26.29
CA ARG A 8 -57.22 26.73 -26.49
C ARG A 8 -56.51 26.12 -25.28
N THR A 9 -55.94 24.93 -25.44
CA THR A 9 -55.09 24.31 -24.40
C THR A 9 -53.75 25.03 -24.38
N LEU A 10 -53.48 25.85 -23.36
CA LEU A 10 -52.14 26.38 -23.08
C LEU A 10 -51.30 25.28 -22.42
N PHE A 11 -50.29 24.77 -23.13
CA PHE A 11 -49.19 24.02 -22.51
C PHE A 11 -48.24 25.01 -21.83
N ALA A 12 -48.31 25.12 -20.50
CA ALA A 12 -47.29 25.81 -19.72
C ALA A 12 -46.02 24.94 -19.66
N ARG A 13 -44.93 25.42 -20.27
CA ARG A 13 -43.60 24.81 -20.13
C ARG A 13 -43.04 25.21 -18.76
N LEU A 14 -43.01 24.27 -17.81
CA LEU A 14 -42.25 24.42 -16.57
C LEU A 14 -40.75 24.26 -16.88
N PRO A 15 -39.88 25.19 -16.46
CA PRO A 15 -38.44 25.01 -16.58
C PRO A 15 -37.98 23.95 -15.57
N GLY A 16 -37.43 22.84 -16.05
CA GLY A 16 -36.81 21.83 -15.21
C GLY A 16 -35.56 22.39 -14.54
N LEU A 17 -35.61 22.54 -13.22
CA LEU A 17 -34.46 22.92 -12.40
C LEU A 17 -33.53 21.71 -12.26
N VAL A 18 -32.45 21.68 -13.05
CA VAL A 18 -31.37 20.70 -12.87
C VAL A 18 -30.52 21.16 -11.69
N LEU A 19 -30.64 20.47 -10.55
CA LEU A 19 -29.82 20.70 -9.38
C LEU A 19 -28.42 20.10 -9.63
N LEU A 20 -27.44 20.92 -10.04
CA LEU A 20 -26.04 20.50 -10.02
C LEU A 20 -25.58 20.39 -8.56
N LEU A 21 -25.49 19.16 -8.04
CA LEU A 21 -24.76 18.87 -6.82
C LEU A 21 -23.26 19.05 -7.11
N ALA A 22 -22.71 20.19 -6.72
CA ALA A 22 -21.27 20.39 -6.70
C ALA A 22 -20.66 19.52 -5.61
N SER A 23 -19.97 18.45 -5.99
CA SER A 23 -19.18 17.62 -5.09
C SER A 23 -17.99 18.44 -4.58
N THR A 24 -18.09 19.02 -3.39
CA THR A 24 -16.94 19.65 -2.73
C THR A 24 -16.05 18.55 -2.15
N THR A 25 -14.95 18.22 -2.83
CA THR A 25 -13.88 17.40 -2.23
C THR A 25 -13.22 18.20 -1.13
N ALA A 26 -13.33 17.73 0.12
CA ALA A 26 -12.60 18.31 1.24
C ALA A 26 -11.09 18.24 0.94
N PRO A 27 -10.31 19.30 1.28
CA PRO A 27 -8.87 19.25 1.12
C PRO A 27 -8.30 18.09 1.95
N ALA A 28 -7.36 17.35 1.36
CA ALA A 28 -6.64 16.30 2.06
C ALA A 28 -5.92 16.91 3.27
N ALA A 29 -5.99 16.22 4.42
CA ALA A 29 -5.26 16.63 5.62
C ALA A 29 -3.76 16.75 5.30
N ASP A 30 -3.10 17.78 5.85
CA ASP A 30 -1.66 17.97 5.69
C ASP A 30 -0.94 16.73 6.27
N PHE A 31 0.15 16.28 5.63
CA PHE A 31 0.89 15.11 6.12
C PHE A 31 1.48 15.36 7.53
N HIS A 32 1.69 16.64 7.87
CA HIS A 32 2.06 17.04 9.23
C HIS A 32 1.00 16.68 10.28
N ASP A 33 -0.28 16.61 9.91
CA ASP A 33 -1.38 16.25 10.81
C ASP A 33 -1.46 14.72 11.06
N TRP A 34 -0.74 13.90 10.29
CA TRP A 34 -0.82 12.44 10.41
C TRP A 34 -0.08 11.91 11.66
N ALA A 35 0.88 12.67 12.18
CA ALA A 35 1.69 12.33 13.35
C ALA A 35 1.97 13.59 14.21
N PRO A 36 0.95 14.13 14.92
CA PRO A 36 1.10 15.33 15.76
C PRO A 36 1.99 15.11 16.99
N ALA A 37 2.37 13.87 17.27
CA ALA A 37 3.34 13.46 18.27
C ALA A 37 4.23 12.35 17.68
N PRO A 38 5.43 12.10 18.25
CA PRO A 38 6.28 10.99 17.83
C PRO A 38 5.50 9.66 17.77
N PRO A 39 5.54 8.91 16.65
CA PRO A 39 4.87 7.62 16.54
C PRO A 39 5.35 6.65 17.62
N MET A 40 4.40 6.10 18.41
CA MET A 40 4.67 5.08 19.41
C MET A 40 4.14 3.73 18.95
N GLY A 41 4.99 2.71 18.98
CA GLY A 41 4.65 1.42 18.40
C GLY A 41 5.72 0.35 18.57
N TRP A 42 5.42 -0.83 18.06
CA TRP A 42 6.29 -1.98 18.03
C TRP A 42 6.77 -2.26 16.61
N ASN A 43 7.97 -2.81 16.49
CA ASN A 43 8.59 -3.22 15.24
C ASN A 43 9.18 -4.63 15.40
N SER A 44 9.06 -5.47 14.36
CA SER A 44 9.47 -6.87 14.43
C SER A 44 10.98 -7.13 14.39
N TRP A 45 11.81 -6.16 13.99
CA TRP A 45 13.22 -6.37 13.67
C TRP A 45 14.03 -6.97 14.83
N ASP A 46 14.02 -6.35 16.00
CA ASP A 46 14.90 -6.80 17.11
C ASP A 46 14.54 -8.22 17.62
N ALA A 47 13.27 -8.60 17.52
CA ALA A 47 12.78 -9.89 18.01
C ALA A 47 12.89 -11.00 16.97
N PHE A 48 12.60 -10.68 15.70
CA PHE A 48 12.39 -11.66 14.64
C PHE A 48 13.26 -11.44 13.41
N GLY A 49 14.02 -10.35 13.35
CA GLY A 49 14.75 -9.93 12.15
C GLY A 49 13.84 -9.94 10.93
N THR A 50 14.22 -10.76 9.96
CA THR A 50 13.53 -10.94 8.68
C THR A 50 12.45 -12.03 8.72
N THR A 51 12.19 -12.71 9.84
CA THR A 51 11.42 -13.98 9.86
C THR A 51 10.07 -13.89 10.55
N VAL A 52 9.57 -12.69 10.85
CA VAL A 52 8.25 -12.54 11.50
C VAL A 52 7.14 -13.19 10.67
N THR A 53 6.21 -13.87 11.33
CA THR A 53 5.05 -14.53 10.73
C THR A 53 3.75 -13.81 11.06
N GLU A 54 2.71 -14.05 10.29
CA GLU A 54 1.36 -13.52 10.53
C GLU A 54 0.83 -13.86 11.93
N GLN A 55 1.03 -15.10 12.38
CA GLN A 55 0.64 -15.52 13.72
C GLN A 55 1.31 -14.66 14.81
N GLN A 56 2.61 -14.41 14.69
CA GLN A 56 3.35 -13.59 15.66
C GLN A 56 2.86 -12.14 15.66
N ILE A 57 2.45 -11.62 14.50
CA ILE A 57 1.83 -10.28 14.39
C ILE A 57 0.47 -10.26 15.09
N HIS A 58 -0.36 -11.29 14.94
CA HIS A 58 -1.64 -11.38 15.64
C HIS A 58 -1.46 -11.38 17.17
N GLU A 59 -0.55 -12.21 17.67
CA GLU A 59 -0.24 -12.31 19.11
C GLU A 59 0.30 -10.97 19.65
N GLN A 60 1.20 -10.33 18.91
CA GLN A 60 1.74 -9.03 19.29
C GLN A 60 0.67 -7.94 19.28
N ALA A 61 -0.25 -7.96 18.31
CA ALA A 61 -1.37 -7.03 18.24
C ALA A 61 -2.25 -7.16 19.48
N GLU A 62 -2.61 -8.37 19.89
CA GLU A 62 -3.43 -8.62 21.08
C GLU A 62 -2.79 -8.06 22.35
N VAL A 63 -1.48 -8.30 22.53
CA VAL A 63 -0.73 -7.77 23.68
C VAL A 63 -0.69 -6.24 23.64
N MET A 64 -0.40 -5.65 22.48
CA MET A 64 -0.37 -4.20 22.33
C MET A 64 -1.74 -3.59 22.63
N ALA A 65 -2.82 -4.14 22.07
CA ALA A 65 -4.18 -3.63 22.24
C ALA A 65 -4.65 -3.70 23.69
N THR A 66 -4.32 -4.76 24.41
CA THR A 66 -4.79 -4.98 25.79
C THR A 66 -3.90 -4.32 26.84
N ARG A 67 -2.59 -4.16 26.59
CA ARG A 67 -1.62 -3.72 27.61
C ARG A 67 -0.97 -2.38 27.33
N LEU A 68 -0.72 -2.03 26.07
CA LEU A 68 0.12 -0.88 25.71
C LEU A 68 -0.67 0.26 25.07
N LYS A 69 -1.77 -0.04 24.38
CA LYS A 69 -2.65 0.94 23.76
C LYS A 69 -3.22 1.97 24.75
N PRO A 70 -3.62 1.62 25.99
CA PRO A 70 -4.01 2.62 27.00
C PRO A 70 -2.90 3.64 27.34
N HIS A 71 -1.65 3.34 26.98
CA HIS A 71 -0.47 4.18 27.18
C HIS A 71 0.04 4.83 25.89
N GLY A 72 -0.76 4.83 24.81
CA GLY A 72 -0.46 5.54 23.56
C GLY A 72 0.25 4.72 22.47
N TRP A 73 0.57 3.45 22.71
CA TRP A 73 1.16 2.57 21.71
C TRP A 73 0.13 2.18 20.66
N GLN A 74 0.40 2.46 19.39
CA GLN A 74 -0.60 2.33 18.34
C GLN A 74 -0.09 1.79 17.01
N TYR A 75 1.21 1.89 16.70
CA TYR A 75 1.75 1.39 15.43
C TYR A 75 2.34 -0.02 15.60
N LEU A 76 1.88 -0.98 14.80
CA LEU A 76 2.46 -2.31 14.71
C LEU A 76 3.09 -2.47 13.33
N THR A 77 4.43 -2.56 13.31
CA THR A 77 5.21 -2.54 12.08
C THR A 77 5.83 -3.91 11.78
N VAL A 78 5.54 -4.44 10.59
CA VAL A 78 6.25 -5.58 10.00
C VAL A 78 7.52 -5.06 9.33
N ASP A 79 8.68 -5.44 9.87
CA ASP A 79 9.97 -4.98 9.34
C ASP A 79 10.38 -5.73 8.06
N ILE A 80 11.60 -5.48 7.59
CA ILE A 80 12.13 -5.80 6.27
C ILE A 80 11.97 -7.28 5.88
N GLN A 81 11.94 -7.52 4.55
CA GLN A 81 11.88 -8.86 3.95
C GLN A 81 10.64 -9.68 4.30
N TRP A 82 9.52 -9.03 4.57
CA TRP A 82 8.20 -9.68 4.52
C TRP A 82 7.91 -10.36 3.18
N TYR A 83 8.55 -9.92 2.11
CA TYR A 83 8.45 -10.45 0.76
C TYR A 83 9.41 -11.62 0.46
N GLN A 84 10.40 -11.92 1.31
CA GLN A 84 11.31 -13.05 1.11
C GLN A 84 10.77 -14.28 1.88
N PRO A 85 10.33 -15.35 1.19
CA PRO A 85 9.69 -16.50 1.81
C PRO A 85 10.63 -17.36 2.66
N THR A 86 11.92 -17.39 2.30
CA THR A 86 12.93 -18.25 2.92
C THR A 86 13.94 -17.48 3.76
N SER A 87 13.62 -16.24 4.16
CA SER A 87 14.51 -15.40 4.96
C SER A 87 14.86 -16.05 6.30
N ARG A 88 16.03 -15.73 6.87
CA ARG A 88 16.57 -16.38 8.08
C ARG A 88 17.27 -15.38 8.98
N GLY A 89 16.75 -15.23 10.20
CA GLY A 89 17.31 -14.36 11.23
C GLY A 89 17.52 -12.93 10.75
N HIS A 90 18.71 -12.38 10.99
CA HIS A 90 19.06 -10.98 10.70
C HIS A 90 19.97 -10.83 9.47
N SER A 91 20.07 -11.88 8.64
CA SER A 91 20.95 -11.91 7.47
C SER A 91 20.17 -11.79 6.17
N TYR A 92 20.81 -11.23 5.15
CA TYR A 92 20.25 -11.03 3.82
C TYR A 92 20.94 -11.93 2.80
N GLU A 93 20.15 -12.70 2.05
CA GLU A 93 20.65 -13.64 1.05
C GLU A 93 20.77 -12.97 -0.33
N VAL A 94 21.97 -13.02 -0.91
CA VAL A 94 22.21 -12.51 -2.26
C VAL A 94 21.51 -13.42 -3.28
N GLY A 95 20.68 -12.82 -4.14
CA GLY A 95 19.95 -13.56 -5.17
C GLY A 95 18.73 -14.33 -4.64
N ALA A 96 18.26 -14.00 -3.44
CA ALA A 96 17.05 -14.59 -2.89
C ALA A 96 15.85 -14.42 -3.83
N ARG A 97 15.01 -15.45 -3.91
CA ARG A 97 13.70 -15.34 -4.58
C ARG A 97 12.81 -14.42 -3.77
N LEU A 98 12.34 -13.33 -4.39
CA LEU A 98 11.41 -12.40 -3.76
C LEU A 98 9.98 -12.64 -4.28
N THR A 99 9.01 -12.60 -3.38
CA THR A 99 7.59 -12.64 -3.74
C THR A 99 7.20 -11.30 -4.35
N MET A 100 6.64 -11.34 -5.56
CA MET A 100 6.47 -10.15 -6.40
C MET A 100 5.29 -10.35 -7.36
N ASP A 101 4.53 -9.29 -7.62
CA ASP A 101 3.45 -9.32 -8.59
C ASP A 101 3.94 -9.19 -10.05
N GLY A 102 3.01 -9.24 -11.00
CA GLY A 102 3.31 -9.10 -12.43
C GLY A 102 3.87 -7.74 -12.86
N TYR A 103 3.84 -6.73 -11.98
CA TYR A 103 4.29 -5.37 -12.25
C TYR A 103 5.61 -5.03 -11.53
N GLY A 104 6.26 -6.01 -10.91
CA GLY A 104 7.52 -5.79 -10.21
C GLY A 104 7.38 -5.24 -8.79
N ARG A 105 6.16 -5.23 -8.21
CA ARG A 105 5.92 -4.78 -6.84
C ARG A 105 6.05 -5.96 -5.88
N LEU A 106 6.83 -5.80 -4.81
CA LEU A 106 7.00 -6.84 -3.80
C LEU A 106 5.68 -7.12 -3.08
N GLN A 107 5.42 -8.40 -2.83
CA GLN A 107 4.20 -8.89 -2.18
C GLN A 107 4.58 -9.70 -0.93
N PRO A 108 3.76 -9.71 0.14
CA PRO A 108 3.96 -10.58 1.29
C PRO A 108 4.08 -12.04 0.86
N ALA A 109 5.12 -12.70 1.36
CA ALA A 109 5.33 -14.12 1.11
C ALA A 109 4.22 -14.94 1.81
N PRO A 110 3.38 -15.70 1.10
CA PRO A 110 2.32 -16.50 1.70
C PRO A 110 2.84 -17.54 2.71
N GLU A 111 4.08 -17.98 2.57
CA GLU A 111 4.76 -18.88 3.50
C GLU A 111 4.91 -18.26 4.91
N LYS A 112 4.97 -16.93 4.99
CA LYS A 112 5.04 -16.16 6.25
C LYS A 112 3.69 -15.55 6.62
N PHE A 113 2.90 -15.18 5.60
CA PHE A 113 1.62 -14.50 5.70
C PHE A 113 0.53 -15.23 4.92
N PRO A 114 -0.01 -16.35 5.44
CA PRO A 114 -0.96 -17.18 4.70
C PRO A 114 -2.20 -16.42 4.22
N SER A 115 -2.68 -15.43 4.97
CA SER A 115 -3.84 -14.61 4.56
C SER A 115 -3.59 -13.78 3.31
N ALA A 116 -2.32 -13.58 2.94
CA ALA A 116 -1.94 -12.80 1.77
C ALA A 116 -1.99 -13.58 0.45
N ALA A 117 -2.26 -14.89 0.50
CA ALA A 117 -2.45 -15.72 -0.67
C ALA A 117 -3.52 -15.15 -1.63
N ASP A 118 -3.56 -15.65 -2.86
CA ASP A 118 -4.58 -15.30 -3.86
C ASP A 118 -4.72 -13.80 -4.15
N GLY A 119 -3.64 -13.02 -3.95
CA GLY A 119 -3.58 -11.59 -4.24
C GLY A 119 -4.20 -10.70 -3.16
N HIS A 120 -4.48 -11.24 -1.97
CA HIS A 120 -5.03 -10.46 -0.85
C HIS A 120 -4.00 -9.50 -0.23
N GLY A 121 -2.69 -9.79 -0.38
CA GLY A 121 -1.64 -8.95 0.17
C GLY A 121 -1.78 -8.77 1.68
N PHE A 122 -1.36 -7.63 2.21
CA PHE A 122 -1.49 -7.36 3.65
C PHE A 122 -2.88 -6.95 4.13
N ARG A 123 -3.87 -6.86 3.24
CA ARG A 123 -5.20 -6.34 3.61
C ARG A 123 -5.82 -7.12 4.79
N PRO A 124 -5.89 -8.47 4.81
CA PRO A 124 -6.50 -9.18 5.92
C PRO A 124 -5.78 -8.97 7.26
N LEU A 125 -4.45 -8.94 7.24
CA LEU A 125 -3.64 -8.69 8.43
C LEU A 125 -3.84 -7.25 8.95
N ALA A 126 -3.83 -6.26 8.04
CA ALA A 126 -4.08 -4.88 8.39
C ALA A 126 -5.50 -4.68 8.96
N ASP A 127 -6.51 -5.31 8.35
CA ASP A 127 -7.90 -5.27 8.83
C ASP A 127 -8.01 -5.83 10.26
N HIS A 128 -7.30 -6.92 10.57
CA HIS A 128 -7.24 -7.46 11.93
C HIS A 128 -6.58 -6.48 12.92
N VAL A 129 -5.43 -5.90 12.56
CA VAL A 129 -4.73 -4.92 13.41
C VAL A 129 -5.62 -3.68 13.65
N HIS A 130 -6.31 -3.20 12.61
CA HIS A 130 -7.27 -2.10 12.71
C HIS A 130 -8.49 -2.44 13.57
N ALA A 131 -8.99 -3.68 13.54
CA ALA A 131 -10.11 -4.12 14.38
C ALA A 131 -9.80 -4.07 15.88
N GLN A 132 -8.52 -4.16 16.25
CA GLN A 132 -8.05 -3.96 17.63
C GLN A 132 -7.83 -2.47 17.96
N GLY A 133 -8.07 -1.58 16.99
CA GLY A 133 -7.84 -0.14 17.06
C GLY A 133 -6.36 0.24 17.17
N LEU A 134 -5.49 -0.57 16.56
CA LEU A 134 -4.10 -0.24 16.28
C LEU A 134 -3.96 0.24 14.83
N LYS A 135 -2.75 0.60 14.41
CA LYS A 135 -2.37 1.03 13.07
C LYS A 135 -1.30 0.08 12.53
N PHE A 136 -1.38 -0.27 11.25
CA PHE A 136 -0.44 -1.19 10.61
C PHE A 136 0.65 -0.45 9.83
N GLY A 137 1.90 -0.90 9.97
CA GLY A 137 3.06 -0.35 9.27
C GLY A 137 3.89 -1.45 8.59
N ILE A 138 4.63 -1.08 7.55
CA ILE A 138 5.59 -1.96 6.89
C ILE A 138 6.91 -1.24 6.63
N HIS A 139 8.01 -1.98 6.67
CA HIS A 139 9.30 -1.50 6.17
C HIS A 139 9.41 -1.74 4.65
N MET A 140 9.98 -0.78 3.91
CA MET A 140 10.29 -0.93 2.49
C MET A 140 11.74 -0.55 2.20
N MET A 141 12.40 -1.33 1.35
CA MET A 141 13.68 -0.94 0.78
C MET A 141 13.47 0.09 -0.33
N ARG A 142 14.29 1.15 -0.34
CA ARG A 142 14.31 2.12 -1.44
C ARG A 142 14.61 1.39 -2.74
N GLY A 143 13.83 1.71 -3.78
CA GLY A 143 14.17 1.32 -5.14
C GLY A 143 13.29 0.20 -5.70
N ILE A 144 13.76 -0.40 -6.78
CA ILE A 144 13.06 -1.42 -7.55
C ILE A 144 13.77 -2.77 -7.39
N PRO A 145 13.04 -3.90 -7.25
CA PRO A 145 13.68 -5.21 -7.09
C PRO A 145 14.63 -5.53 -8.23
N ARG A 146 15.83 -6.02 -7.92
CA ARG A 146 16.75 -6.51 -8.98
C ARG A 146 16.08 -7.61 -9.81
N GLN A 147 15.30 -8.46 -9.15
CA GLN A 147 14.46 -9.47 -9.80
C GLN A 147 13.46 -8.88 -10.83
N ALA A 148 12.88 -7.71 -10.56
CA ALA A 148 11.98 -7.02 -11.50
C ALA A 148 12.75 -6.52 -12.73
N VAL A 149 13.94 -5.96 -12.50
CA VAL A 149 14.83 -5.46 -13.56
C VAL A 149 15.34 -6.59 -14.45
N GLU A 150 15.75 -7.71 -13.86
CA GLU A 150 16.23 -8.90 -14.59
C GLU A 150 15.12 -9.54 -15.43
N ARG A 151 13.91 -9.66 -14.88
CA ARG A 151 12.72 -10.14 -15.61
C ARG A 151 12.09 -9.08 -16.51
N ASN A 152 12.60 -7.86 -16.44
CA ASN A 152 12.12 -6.67 -17.13
C ASN A 152 10.59 -6.51 -17.05
N THR A 153 10.01 -6.60 -15.85
CA THR A 153 8.55 -6.53 -15.66
C THR A 153 7.97 -5.20 -16.13
N PRO A 154 6.70 -5.16 -16.60
CA PRO A 154 6.03 -3.90 -16.91
C PRO A 154 5.88 -3.02 -15.67
N VAL A 155 5.96 -1.70 -15.84
CA VAL A 155 5.62 -0.73 -14.81
C VAL A 155 4.14 -0.36 -14.97
N LEU A 156 3.35 -0.62 -13.92
CA LEU A 156 1.90 -0.42 -13.94
C LEU A 156 1.53 0.99 -14.41
N GLY A 157 0.53 1.09 -15.29
CA GLY A 157 0.04 2.37 -15.79
C GLY A 157 0.94 3.07 -16.82
N THR A 158 2.00 2.42 -17.30
CA THR A 158 2.92 3.00 -18.30
C THR A 158 3.26 2.03 -19.43
N SER A 159 3.92 2.54 -20.46
CA SER A 159 4.57 1.73 -21.50
C SER A 159 5.99 1.30 -21.15
N TYR A 160 6.53 1.73 -20.00
CA TYR A 160 7.90 1.46 -19.57
C TYR A 160 7.99 0.14 -18.81
N ARG A 161 9.21 -0.38 -18.72
CA ARG A 161 9.55 -1.58 -17.97
C ARG A 161 10.58 -1.29 -16.89
N ALA A 162 10.74 -2.24 -15.96
CA ALA A 162 11.63 -2.11 -14.82
C ALA A 162 13.07 -1.74 -15.22
N ALA A 163 13.60 -2.31 -16.31
CA ALA A 163 14.95 -1.98 -16.77
C ALA A 163 15.10 -0.57 -17.35
N ASP A 164 14.01 0.06 -17.81
CA ASP A 164 14.03 1.41 -18.38
C ASP A 164 14.20 2.50 -17.30
N ILE A 165 13.81 2.18 -16.06
CA ILE A 165 13.77 3.13 -14.93
C ILE A 165 14.78 2.82 -13.82
N ALA A 166 15.50 1.69 -13.90
CA ALA A 166 16.44 1.28 -12.86
C ALA A 166 17.80 1.98 -12.99
N ASP A 167 18.28 2.54 -11.88
CA ASP A 167 19.68 2.95 -11.73
C ASP A 167 20.47 1.78 -11.12
N ARG A 168 21.17 1.04 -11.99
CA ARG A 168 21.97 -0.13 -11.59
C ARG A 168 23.25 0.24 -10.82
N THR A 169 23.63 1.51 -10.81
CA THR A 169 24.79 2.01 -10.06
C THR A 169 24.39 2.42 -8.63
N SER A 170 23.12 2.76 -8.41
CA SER A 170 22.56 3.03 -7.10
C SER A 170 22.16 1.71 -6.41
N THR A 171 22.96 1.26 -5.47
CA THR A 171 22.69 0.03 -4.68
C THR A 171 22.68 0.32 -3.18
N CYS A 172 22.19 -0.65 -2.41
CA CYS A 172 22.36 -0.65 -0.97
C CYS A 172 23.60 -1.48 -0.60
N PRO A 173 24.54 -0.96 0.21
CA PRO A 173 25.77 -1.69 0.55
C PRO A 173 25.54 -2.89 1.50
N TRP A 174 24.41 -2.92 2.21
CA TRP A 174 24.11 -3.93 3.24
C TRP A 174 22.92 -4.83 2.91
N ASN A 175 22.18 -4.58 1.83
CA ASN A 175 21.07 -5.43 1.39
C ASN A 175 21.07 -5.57 -0.16
N PRO A 176 20.92 -6.79 -0.69
CA PRO A 176 21.08 -7.05 -2.13
C PRO A 176 19.78 -6.92 -2.95
N ASP A 177 18.64 -6.61 -2.34
CA ASP A 177 17.31 -6.84 -2.95
C ASP A 177 17.00 -5.86 -4.09
N MET A 178 17.46 -4.61 -3.97
CA MET A 178 17.02 -3.50 -4.83
C MET A 178 18.15 -2.86 -5.64
N TYR A 179 17.76 -2.25 -6.76
CA TYR A 179 18.45 -1.13 -7.40
C TYR A 179 17.72 0.17 -7.07
N GLY A 180 18.42 1.32 -7.16
CA GLY A 180 17.76 2.60 -7.18
C GLY A 180 16.87 2.77 -8.42
N VAL A 181 16.00 3.77 -8.39
CA VAL A 181 15.21 4.20 -9.54
C VAL A 181 15.72 5.55 -10.00
N ASP A 182 15.96 5.66 -11.30
CA ASP A 182 16.38 6.89 -11.96
C ASP A 182 15.18 7.80 -12.18
N MET A 183 15.01 8.78 -11.29
CA MET A 183 13.88 9.71 -11.32
C MET A 183 13.89 10.65 -12.54
N SER A 184 14.94 10.66 -13.37
CA SER A 184 14.94 11.37 -14.65
C SER A 184 14.15 10.64 -15.74
N LYS A 185 13.79 9.37 -15.53
CA LYS A 185 13.09 8.54 -16.51
C LYS A 185 11.56 8.73 -16.43
N PRO A 186 10.84 8.88 -17.56
CA PRO A 186 9.41 9.21 -17.52
C PRO A 186 8.50 8.16 -16.85
N GLY A 187 8.92 6.89 -16.77
CA GLY A 187 8.20 5.84 -16.05
C GLY A 187 8.48 5.78 -14.54
N ALA A 188 9.47 6.53 -14.04
CA ALA A 188 9.98 6.38 -12.69
C ALA A 188 8.97 6.81 -11.62
N MET A 189 8.07 7.76 -11.89
CA MET A 189 7.09 8.24 -10.90
C MET A 189 5.87 7.32 -10.77
N ALA A 190 5.51 6.58 -11.82
CA ALA A 190 4.26 5.81 -11.87
C ALA A 190 4.32 4.47 -11.10
N GLY A 191 5.53 3.92 -10.91
CA GLY A 191 5.71 2.61 -10.27
C GLY A 191 5.51 2.59 -8.74
N TRP A 192 5.21 3.72 -8.12
CA TRP A 192 5.14 3.89 -6.66
C TRP A 192 3.74 4.16 -6.10
N ALA A 193 2.71 4.17 -6.97
CA ALA A 193 1.31 4.39 -6.61
C ALA A 193 0.52 3.07 -6.52
#